data_AF-A0A372RSA4-F1
#
_entry.id   AF-A0A372RSA4-F1
#
_cell.length_a   1.000
_cell.length_b   1.000
_cell.length_c   1.000
_cell.angle_alpha   90.00
_cell.angle_beta   90.00
_cell.angle_gamma   90.00
#
_symmetry.space_group_name_H-M   'P 1'
#
loop_
_entity.id
_entity.type
_entity.pdbx_description
1 polymer ?
#
loop_
_entity_poly.entity_id
_entity_poly.type
_entity_poly.pdbx_seq_one_letter_code
_entity_poly.pdbx_strand_id
1 'polypeptide(L)'
;MFQDKFKRFNINNGIIKEYHSTLEAFAHFTYEQTKGYLVVYDLQGIEIDGQFLLTDPAIHCEDRLRFGKTNLGERGIKECFLANHKCGKVCEKLGLVKIGD
;
A
#
# COMPACT_ATOMS: atom_id res chain seq x y z
N MET A 1 -6.20 -20.08 21.61
CA MET A 1 -6.89 -20.30 20.33
C MET A 1 -6.79 -18.98 19.57
N PHE A 2 -5.72 -18.80 18.80
CA PHE A 2 -5.50 -17.55 18.06
C PHE A 2 -6.47 -17.51 16.89
N GLN A 3 -7.57 -16.76 17.05
CA GLN A 3 -8.51 -16.44 15.97
C GLN A 3 -8.02 -15.20 15.22
N ASP A 4 -6.74 -15.17 14.83
CA ASP A 4 -6.25 -14.04 14.04
C ASP A 4 -6.77 -14.20 12.62
N LYS A 5 -7.91 -13.54 12.38
CA LYS A 5 -8.61 -13.60 11.10
C LYS A 5 -7.76 -12.88 10.07
N PHE A 6 -7.55 -13.55 8.93
CA PHE A 6 -6.98 -12.92 7.76
C PHE A 6 -7.79 -11.69 7.36
N LYS A 7 -7.11 -10.57 7.13
CA LYS A 7 -7.68 -9.29 6.71
C LYS A 7 -7.05 -8.84 5.39
N ARG A 8 -7.85 -8.16 4.57
CA ARG A 8 -7.36 -7.28 3.49
C ARG A 8 -7.50 -5.84 3.99
N PHE A 9 -6.38 -5.15 4.16
CA PHE A 9 -6.35 -3.79 4.71
C PHE A 9 -6.61 -2.75 3.61
N ASN A 10 -5.97 -2.91 2.47
CA ASN A 10 -6.34 -2.26 1.21
C ASN A 10 -6.35 -3.30 0.08
N ILE A 11 -6.92 -2.95 -1.05
CA ILE A 11 -6.98 -3.84 -2.22
C ILE A 11 -6.44 -3.15 -3.46
N ASN A 12 -5.91 -3.94 -4.40
CA ASN A 12 -5.20 -3.46 -5.59
C ASN A 12 -5.98 -2.54 -6.55
N ASN A 13 -7.25 -2.23 -6.29
CA ASN A 13 -8.05 -1.26 -7.04
C ASN A 13 -8.24 0.09 -6.33
N GLY A 14 -7.64 0.28 -5.15
CA GLY A 14 -7.61 1.57 -4.43
C GLY A 14 -8.52 1.66 -3.21
N ILE A 15 -9.33 0.63 -2.93
CA ILE A 15 -10.23 0.65 -1.77
C ILE A 15 -9.44 0.32 -0.50
N ILE A 16 -9.42 1.27 0.44
CA ILE A 16 -8.96 1.05 1.82
C ILE A 16 -10.12 0.41 2.60
N LYS A 17 -9.96 -0.85 3.00
CA LYS A 17 -10.97 -1.64 3.73
C LYS A 17 -10.88 -1.40 5.24
N GLU A 18 -9.66 -1.33 5.77
CA GLU A 18 -9.38 -1.06 7.17
C GLU A 18 -8.14 -0.17 7.25
N TYR A 19 -8.33 1.08 7.70
CA TYR A 19 -7.25 2.06 7.71
C TYR A 19 -6.26 1.77 8.83
N HIS A 20 -4.99 1.56 8.45
CA HIS A 20 -3.86 1.49 9.37
C HIS A 20 -2.78 2.46 8.91
N SER A 21 -2.50 3.47 9.73
CA SER A 21 -1.56 4.53 9.36
C SER A 21 -0.16 4.01 8.99
N THR A 22 0.31 2.94 9.63
CA THR A 22 1.58 2.28 9.30
C THR A 22 1.55 1.61 7.92
N LEU A 23 0.45 0.95 7.55
CA LEU A 23 0.32 0.25 6.26
C LEU A 23 0.19 1.24 5.11
N GLU A 24 -0.58 2.31 5.30
CA GLU A 24 -0.72 3.37 4.29
C GLU A 24 0.60 4.16 4.13
N ALA A 25 1.32 4.41 5.23
CA ALA A 25 2.65 5.00 5.16
C ALA A 25 3.68 4.07 4.51
N PHE A 26 3.57 2.75 4.70
CA PHE A 26 4.43 1.78 4.03
C PHE A 26 4.23 1.80 2.50
N ALA A 27 2.98 1.81 2.02
CA ALA A 27 2.71 1.95 0.59
C ALA A 27 3.34 3.25 0.05
N HIS A 28 3.10 4.39 0.70
CA HIS A 28 3.70 5.67 0.33
C HIS A 28 5.23 5.62 0.34
N PHE A 29 5.83 5.08 1.39
CA PHE A 29 7.28 4.92 1.47
C PHE A 29 7.83 4.16 0.26
N THR A 30 7.21 3.05 -0.17
CA THR A 30 7.68 2.32 -1.36
C THR A 30 7.59 3.14 -2.64
N TYR A 31 6.54 3.94 -2.80
CA TYR A 31 6.40 4.88 -3.91
C TYR A 31 7.52 5.93 -3.93
N GLU A 32 7.75 6.58 -2.79
CA GLU A 32 8.75 7.65 -2.71
C GLU A 32 10.18 7.12 -2.82
N GLN A 33 10.52 6.02 -2.14
CA GLN A 33 11.86 5.43 -2.20
C GLN A 33 12.22 4.97 -3.62
N THR A 34 11.23 4.56 -4.40
CA THR A 34 11.44 4.20 -5.80
C THR A 34 11.29 5.37 -6.76
N LYS A 35 11.17 6.61 -6.24
CA LYS A 35 10.98 7.85 -7.02
C LYS A 35 9.79 7.77 -7.98
N GLY A 36 8.73 7.12 -7.53
CA GLY A 36 7.49 6.91 -8.26
C GLY A 36 7.47 5.69 -9.18
N TYR A 37 8.57 4.93 -9.28
CA TYR A 37 8.65 3.80 -10.20
C TYR A 37 7.70 2.65 -9.85
N LEU A 38 7.44 2.40 -8.56
CA LEU A 38 6.48 1.40 -8.13
C LEU A 38 5.84 1.71 -6.77
N VAL A 39 4.71 1.06 -6.47
CA VAL A 39 4.09 1.05 -5.13
C VAL A 39 3.70 -0.38 -4.77
N VAL A 40 3.98 -0.78 -3.52
CA VAL A 40 3.49 -2.04 -2.94
C VAL A 40 2.10 -1.80 -2.36
N TYR A 41 1.14 -2.63 -2.75
CA TYR A 41 -0.28 -2.48 -2.41
C TYR A 41 -0.95 -3.86 -2.24
N ASP A 42 -2.28 -3.90 -2.12
CA ASP A 42 -3.04 -5.12 -1.77
C ASP A 42 -2.51 -5.76 -0.47
N LEU A 43 -2.31 -4.92 0.54
CA LEU A 43 -1.74 -5.31 1.82
C LEU A 43 -2.77 -6.16 2.57
N GLN A 44 -2.44 -7.45 2.73
CA GLN A 44 -3.32 -8.44 3.34
C GLN A 44 -2.52 -9.43 4.19
N GLY A 45 -3.15 -9.97 5.23
CA GLY A 45 -2.48 -10.84 6.18
C GLY A 45 -3.13 -10.83 7.55
N ILE A 46 -2.34 -10.94 8.60
CA ILE A 46 -2.79 -10.95 9.99
C ILE A 46 -2.11 -9.86 10.80
N GLU A 47 -2.82 -9.37 11.80
CA GLU A 47 -2.33 -8.42 12.79
C GLU A 47 -2.18 -9.15 14.13
N ILE A 48 -0.97 -9.18 14.67
CA ILE A 48 -0.64 -9.86 15.94
C ILE A 48 0.16 -8.89 16.79
N ASP A 49 -0.36 -8.54 17.98
CA ASP A 49 0.33 -7.71 18.97
C ASP A 49 0.93 -6.40 18.39
N GLY A 50 0.15 -5.71 17.53
CA GLY A 50 0.56 -4.45 16.88
C GLY A 50 1.55 -4.62 15.72
N GLN A 51 1.81 -5.86 15.28
CA GLN A 51 2.63 -6.18 14.12
C GLN A 51 1.76 -6.72 12.97
N PHE A 52 2.20 -6.49 11.74
CA PHE A 52 1.52 -6.98 10.55
C PHE A 52 2.37 -8.05 9.87
N LEU A 53 1.86 -9.28 9.82
CA LEU A 53 2.40 -10.34 8.98
C LEU A 53 1.61 -10.37 7.68
N LEU A 54 2.20 -9.79 6.64
CA LEU A 54 1.58 -9.62 5.33
C LEU A 54 1.98 -10.73 4.35
N THR A 55 1.10 -11.05 3.41
CA THR A 55 1.32 -12.03 2.34
C THR A 55 0.65 -11.57 1.05
N ASP A 56 1.06 -12.16 -0.08
CA ASP A 56 0.46 -11.95 -1.42
C ASP A 56 0.23 -10.47 -1.81
N PRO A 57 1.24 -9.57 -1.70
CA PRO A 57 1.06 -8.19 -2.12
C PRO A 57 0.90 -8.07 -3.64
N ALA A 58 0.26 -7.00 -4.08
CA ALA A 58 0.33 -6.51 -5.46
C ALA A 58 1.37 -5.41 -5.58
N ILE A 59 1.98 -5.27 -6.77
CA ILE A 59 2.91 -4.17 -7.05
C ILE A 59 2.44 -3.50 -8.33
N HIS A 60 2.10 -2.21 -8.24
CA HIS A 60 1.91 -1.37 -9.41
C HIS A 60 3.25 -0.74 -9.76
N CYS A 61 3.68 -0.89 -11.01
CA CYS A 61 5.00 -0.49 -11.46
C CYS A 61 4.89 0.15 -12.85
N GLU A 62 5.68 1.18 -13.13
CA GLU A 62 5.72 1.81 -14.46
C GLU A 62 5.98 0.77 -15.57
N ASP A 63 6.88 -0.19 -15.30
CA ASP A 63 7.07 -1.37 -16.15
C ASP A 63 5.95 -2.39 -15.96
N ARG A 64 5.02 -2.42 -16.92
CA ARG A 64 3.86 -3.33 -16.95
C ARG A 64 4.21 -4.81 -17.14
N LEU A 65 5.42 -5.14 -17.58
CA LEU A 65 5.84 -6.53 -17.77
C LEU A 65 6.33 -7.18 -16.47
N ARG A 66 6.56 -6.37 -15.43
CA ARG A 66 6.97 -6.85 -14.10
C ARG A 66 5.77 -7.16 -13.22
N PHE A 67 5.98 -8.03 -12.23
CA PHE A 67 5.06 -8.30 -11.11
C PHE A 67 3.70 -8.92 -11.50
N GLY A 68 3.59 -9.43 -12.73
CA GLY A 68 2.48 -10.27 -13.16
C GLY A 68 1.15 -9.53 -13.27
N LYS A 69 0.05 -10.30 -13.29
CA LYS A 69 -1.29 -9.82 -13.66
C LYS A 69 -1.91 -8.78 -12.72
N THR A 70 -1.42 -8.66 -11.49
CA THR A 70 -1.92 -7.68 -10.51
C THR A 70 -1.29 -6.29 -10.69
N ASN A 71 -0.25 -6.18 -11.53
CA ASN A 71 0.34 -4.91 -11.91
C ASN A 71 -0.58 -4.16 -12.90
N LEU A 72 -1.25 -3.12 -12.41
CA LEU A 72 -2.10 -2.24 -13.23
C LEU A 72 -1.32 -1.10 -13.89
N GLY A 73 0.01 -1.10 -13.76
CA GLY A 73 0.90 -0.10 -14.32
C GLY A 73 0.79 1.26 -13.64
N GLU A 74 1.16 2.30 -14.38
CA GLU A 74 0.95 3.71 -14.02
C GLU A 74 -0.50 4.02 -13.63
N ARG A 75 -1.48 3.33 -14.24
CA ARG A 75 -2.89 3.48 -13.89
C ARG A 75 -3.15 3.03 -12.45
N GLY A 76 -2.57 1.91 -12.03
CA GLY A 76 -2.67 1.46 -10.63
C GLY A 76 -2.02 2.44 -9.66
N ILE A 77 -0.87 3.00 -10.03
CA ILE A 77 -0.21 4.04 -9.23
C ILE A 77 -1.14 5.26 -9.07
N LYS A 78 -1.69 5.79 -10.16
CA LYS A 78 -2.51 7.01 -10.15
C LYS A 78 -3.89 6.80 -9.54
N GLU A 79 -4.64 5.84 -10.07
CA GLU A 79 -6.07 5.67 -9.75
C GLU A 79 -6.28 4.84 -8.48
N CYS A 80 -5.38 3.91 -8.15
CA CYS A 80 -5.54 3.05 -6.99
C CYS A 80 -4.81 3.61 -5.78
N PHE A 81 -3.55 4.04 -5.93
CA PHE A 81 -2.79 4.59 -4.81
C PHE A 81 -2.95 6.11 -4.64
N LEU A 82 -2.44 6.93 -5.58
CA LEU A 82 -2.36 8.39 -5.40
C LEU A 82 -3.71 9.07 -5.18
N ALA A 83 -4.77 8.60 -5.87
CA ALA A 83 -6.12 9.16 -5.73
C ALA A 83 -6.79 8.84 -4.38
N ASN A 84 -6.37 7.79 -3.67
CA ASN A 84 -7.02 7.32 -2.44
C ASN A 84 -6.16 7.52 -1.19
N HIS A 85 -4.84 7.71 -1.35
CA HIS A 85 -3.94 7.94 -0.22
C HIS A 85 -4.14 9.33 0.40
N LYS A 86 -4.13 9.38 1.72
CA LYS A 86 -4.03 10.62 2.50
C LYS A 86 -2.91 10.47 3.50
N CYS A 87 -1.96 11.41 3.48
CA CYS A 87 -0.85 11.41 4.41
C CYS A 87 -1.38 11.49 5.86
N GLY A 88 -0.89 10.60 6.71
CA GLY A 88 -1.15 10.59 8.14
C GLY A 88 0.11 10.88 8.96
N LYS A 89 -0.02 10.84 10.29
CA LYS A 89 1.08 11.12 11.24
C LYS A 89 2.32 10.26 11.01
N VAL A 90 2.17 9.03 10.50
CA VAL A 90 3.31 8.14 10.23
C VAL A 90 4.08 8.62 8.99
N CYS A 91 3.39 9.05 7.92
CA CYS A 91 4.03 9.65 6.75
C CYS A 91 4.85 10.89 7.14
N GLU A 92 4.26 11.77 7.97
CA GLU A 92 4.93 12.97 8.49
C GLU A 92 6.17 12.62 9.32
N LYS A 93 6.06 11.67 10.25
CA LYS A 93 7.19 11.22 11.08
C LYS A 93 8.32 10.58 10.27
N LEU A 94 7.99 9.93 9.15
CA LEU A 94 8.96 9.38 8.22
C LEU A 94 9.57 10.45 7.29
N GLY A 95 9.05 11.68 7.29
CA GLY A 95 9.52 12.76 6.44
C GLY A 95 9.18 12.59 4.96
N LEU A 96 8.11 11.83 4.65
CA LEU A 96 7.70 11.57 3.27
C LEU A 96 7.13 12.84 2.62
N VAL A 97 7.43 13.06 1.33
CA VAL A 97 6.83 14.17 0.56
C VAL A 97 5.31 14.05 0.57
N LYS A 98 4.61 15.13 0.93
CA LYS A 98 3.14 15.10 1.05
C LYS A 98 2.49 14.74 -0.30
N ILE A 99 1.66 13.69 -0.29
CA ILE A 99 0.80 13.26 -1.39
C ILE A 99 -0.66 13.47 -0.99
N GLY A 100 -1.44 14.07 -1.88
CA GLY A 100 -2.84 14.43 -1.66
C GLY A 100 -3.00 15.69 -0.80
N ASP A 101 -4.15 16.37 -0.96
CA ASP A 101 -4.52 17.54 -0.16
C ASP A 101 -5.07 17.17 1.22
#